data_AF-A0A2N7VAJ9-F1
#
_entry.id   AF-A0A2N7VAJ9-F1
#
_cell.length_a   1.000
_cell.length_b   1.000
_cell.length_c   1.000
_cell.angle_alpha   90.00
_cell.angle_beta   90.00
_cell.angle_gamma   90.00
#
_symmetry.space_group_name_H-M   'P 1'
#
loop_
_entity.id
_entity.type
_entity.pdbx_description
1 polymer ?
#
loop_
_entity_poly.entity_id
_entity_poly.type
_entity_poly.pdbx_seq_one_letter_code
_entity_poly.pdbx_strand_id
1 'polypeptide(L)'
;MGTEPASERVVLGIHSRGGQGGLTDGHAWITVKRGNSPIEYYGLWPDDHPMVEDNGAGTDIRSGMEKTQRSDADRYYDLSPAQTKALDQSLRENVTWELNNNCSSWASETVSRVTGKHIDAGTWLPTVETPNALIDTIRELESRHPTSPSTPEVNEPAREVRSSNSLGQNDSSQERSNPPTNAMTDPGHAGNRLFAGLREGLPQHISDERVAFAAQRAHEAGITDMSKVSRVIERDGDVFIAGTTPGFRASVLAGEQPPTIEHSSTALAQRAAAQPSMESDAQAVSPRMV
;
A
#
# COMPACT_ATOMS: atom_id res chain seq x y z
N MET A 1 -34.39 -0.41 -29.24
CA MET A 1 -33.33 0.43 -28.65
C MET A 1 -33.49 0.34 -27.15
N GLY A 2 -32.74 -0.54 -26.50
CA GLY A 2 -32.69 -0.56 -25.03
C GLY A 2 -31.80 0.59 -24.59
N THR A 3 -32.36 1.58 -23.91
CA THR A 3 -31.59 2.53 -23.13
C THR A 3 -30.87 1.73 -22.05
N GLU A 4 -29.55 1.60 -22.17
CA GLU A 4 -28.72 1.20 -21.02
C GLU A 4 -29.10 2.12 -19.85
N PRO A 5 -29.35 1.58 -18.65
CA PRO A 5 -29.61 2.43 -17.49
C PRO A 5 -28.40 3.34 -17.31
N ALA A 6 -28.62 4.65 -17.32
CA ALA A 6 -27.59 5.62 -17.01
C ALA A 6 -26.93 5.21 -15.70
N SER A 7 -25.65 4.88 -15.75
CA SER A 7 -24.90 4.44 -14.57
C SER A 7 -25.04 5.53 -13.50
N GLU A 8 -25.42 5.14 -12.29
CA GLU A 8 -25.61 6.07 -11.19
C GLU A 8 -24.32 6.87 -10.98
N ARG A 9 -24.43 8.20 -10.93
CA ARG A 9 -23.29 9.08 -10.71
C ARG A 9 -22.68 8.80 -9.34
N VAL A 10 -21.37 8.57 -9.29
CA VAL A 10 -20.62 8.34 -8.05
C VAL A 10 -19.57 9.42 -7.89
N VAL A 11 -19.65 10.16 -6.78
CA VAL A 11 -18.68 11.19 -6.42
C VAL A 11 -17.88 10.71 -5.22
N LEU A 12 -16.55 10.71 -5.37
CA LEU A 12 -15.59 10.42 -4.31
C LEU A 12 -15.00 11.72 -3.76
N GLY A 13 -15.13 11.95 -2.46
CA GLY A 13 -14.49 13.06 -1.76
C GLY A 13 -13.28 12.57 -0.96
N ILE A 14 -12.21 13.35 -0.92
CA ILE A 14 -11.10 13.22 0.03
C ILE A 14 -11.09 14.44 0.94
N HIS A 15 -10.91 14.19 2.23
CA HIS A 15 -11.04 15.19 3.28
C HIS A 15 -9.87 15.09 4.24
N SER A 16 -9.43 16.24 4.74
CA SER A 16 -8.43 16.27 5.79
C SER A 16 -8.64 17.41 6.76
N ARG A 17 -8.32 17.15 8.02
CA ARG A 17 -8.36 18.09 9.14
C ARG A 17 -7.03 18.04 9.88
N GLY A 18 -6.47 19.22 10.12
CA GLY A 18 -5.18 19.37 10.78
C GLY A 18 -5.28 19.18 12.29
N GLY A 19 -4.17 18.79 12.90
CA GLY A 19 -4.01 18.76 14.35
C GLY A 19 -2.84 19.64 14.82
N GLN A 20 -2.72 19.85 16.14
CA GLN A 20 -1.92 20.94 16.72
C GLN A 20 -0.42 20.63 16.99
N GLY A 21 0.12 19.45 16.69
CA GLY A 21 1.59 19.32 16.74
C GLY A 21 2.25 17.95 16.61
N GLY A 22 1.51 16.84 16.53
CA GLY A 22 2.03 15.48 16.35
C GLY A 22 2.09 15.01 14.89
N LEU A 23 2.96 14.05 14.60
CA LEU A 23 3.06 13.37 13.29
C LEU A 23 1.79 12.56 12.94
N THR A 24 1.00 12.19 13.94
CA THR A 24 -0.29 11.50 13.80
C THR A 24 -1.48 12.40 14.17
N ASP A 25 -1.23 13.69 14.42
CA ASP A 25 -2.29 14.62 14.82
C ASP A 25 -3.09 15.08 13.59
N GLY A 26 -4.40 15.13 13.78
CA GLY A 26 -5.36 15.40 12.71
C GLY A 26 -6.06 14.12 12.26
N HIS A 27 -6.89 14.24 11.24
CA HIS A 27 -7.59 13.09 10.67
C HIS A 27 -7.81 13.28 9.18
N ALA A 28 -7.84 12.19 8.44
CA ALA A 28 -8.16 12.19 7.03
C ALA A 28 -9.10 11.03 6.72
N TRP A 29 -10.01 11.27 5.79
CA TRP A 29 -11.06 10.31 5.45
C TRP A 29 -11.54 10.52 4.03
N ILE A 30 -12.32 9.57 3.52
CA ILE A 30 -12.99 9.68 2.23
C ILE A 30 -14.50 9.67 2.42
N THR A 31 -15.21 10.30 1.48
CA THR A 31 -16.67 10.18 1.39
C THR A 31 -17.10 9.67 0.03
N VAL A 32 -18.23 8.97 0.00
CA VAL A 32 -18.81 8.46 -1.23
C VAL A 32 -20.27 8.88 -1.33
N LYS A 33 -20.61 9.53 -2.44
CA LYS A 33 -21.98 9.94 -2.76
C LYS A 33 -22.42 9.23 -4.03
N ARG A 34 -23.41 8.34 -3.89
CA ARG A 34 -24.01 7.57 -4.99
C ARG A 34 -25.40 8.11 -5.27
N GLY A 35 -25.57 8.75 -6.43
CA GLY A 35 -26.84 9.32 -6.86
C GLY A 35 -27.57 10.07 -5.73
N ASN A 36 -28.75 9.57 -5.34
CA ASN A 36 -29.57 10.17 -4.29
C ASN A 36 -29.34 9.58 -2.89
N SER A 37 -28.50 8.57 -2.74
CA SER A 37 -28.22 7.90 -1.46
C SER A 37 -27.52 8.83 -0.47
N PRO A 38 -27.69 8.65 0.85
CA PRO A 38 -26.92 9.38 1.85
C PRO A 38 -25.40 9.30 1.60
N ILE A 39 -24.67 10.33 2.02
CA ILE A 39 -23.19 10.31 1.92
C ILE A 39 -22.66 9.24 2.89
N GLU A 40 -21.82 8.38 2.36
CA GLU A 40 -21.07 7.37 3.10
C GLU A 40 -19.72 7.96 3.54
N TYR A 41 -19.26 7.64 4.74
CA TYR A 41 -18.02 8.16 5.33
C TYR A 41 -17.13 6.97 5.68
N TYR A 42 -15.85 7.03 5.31
CA TYR A 42 -14.89 5.97 5.61
C TYR A 42 -13.56 6.57 6.07
N GLY A 43 -13.01 6.05 7.14
CA GLY A 43 -11.71 6.43 7.68
C GLY A 43 -10.96 5.24 8.25
N LEU A 44 -9.64 5.33 8.30
CA LEU A 44 -8.80 4.32 8.94
C LEU A 44 -8.60 4.67 10.42
N TRP A 45 -8.98 3.78 11.33
CA TRP A 45 -8.85 3.96 12.77
C TRP A 45 -8.24 2.73 13.43
N PRO A 46 -7.23 2.88 14.30
CA PRO A 46 -6.65 1.74 15.00
C PRO A 46 -7.61 1.14 16.02
N ASP A 47 -7.51 -0.17 16.27
CA ASP A 47 -8.32 -0.88 17.27
C ASP A 47 -8.23 -0.29 18.68
N ASP A 48 -7.03 0.17 19.09
CA ASP A 48 -6.80 0.79 20.41
C ASP A 48 -7.39 2.22 20.53
N HIS A 49 -8.10 2.71 19.51
CA HIS A 49 -8.72 4.03 19.55
C HIS A 49 -9.97 4.04 20.46
N PRO A 50 -10.11 4.99 21.41
CA PRO A 50 -11.19 5.00 22.41
C PRO A 50 -12.62 5.16 21.85
N MET A 51 -12.76 5.45 20.56
CA MET A 51 -14.05 5.59 19.87
C MET A 51 -14.38 4.40 18.96
N VAL A 52 -13.52 3.37 18.92
CA VAL A 52 -13.67 2.20 18.06
C VAL A 52 -13.77 0.96 18.93
N GLU A 53 -14.61 0.02 18.51
CA GLU A 53 -14.61 -1.32 19.09
C GLU A 53 -13.53 -2.13 18.36
N ASP A 54 -12.57 -2.64 19.14
CA ASP A 54 -11.51 -3.54 18.69
C ASP A 54 -12.13 -4.72 17.91
N ASN A 55 -11.71 -4.90 16.66
CA ASN A 55 -12.20 -5.96 15.79
C ASN A 55 -11.15 -7.08 15.56
N GLY A 56 -10.06 -7.08 16.31
CA GLY A 56 -8.98 -8.04 16.23
C GLY A 56 -8.24 -7.99 14.89
N ALA A 57 -8.16 -9.12 14.18
CA ALA A 57 -7.49 -9.17 12.87
C ALA A 57 -8.36 -8.62 11.71
N GLY A 58 -9.44 -7.90 12.04
CA GLY A 58 -10.34 -7.28 11.09
C GLY A 58 -9.74 -6.01 10.47
N THR A 59 -10.53 -5.36 9.59
CA THR A 59 -10.05 -4.16 8.90
C THR A 59 -10.23 -2.94 9.78
N ASP A 60 -9.23 -2.06 9.79
CA ASP A 60 -9.29 -0.77 10.44
C ASP A 60 -10.02 0.28 9.61
N ILE A 61 -10.52 -0.08 8.42
CA ILE A 61 -11.46 0.76 7.67
C ILE A 61 -12.81 0.77 8.40
N ARG A 62 -13.12 1.88 9.06
CA ARG A 62 -14.39 2.09 9.76
C ARG A 62 -15.31 2.97 8.93
N SER A 63 -16.62 2.81 9.14
CA SER A 63 -17.65 3.57 8.43
C SER A 63 -18.46 4.46 9.37
N GLY A 64 -18.81 5.66 8.90
CA GLY A 64 -19.74 6.58 9.56
C GLY A 64 -19.18 7.41 10.71
N MET A 65 -17.91 7.25 11.09
CA MET A 65 -17.30 7.92 12.24
C MET A 65 -17.08 9.42 12.02
N GLU A 66 -16.94 9.85 10.77
CA GLU A 66 -16.60 11.22 10.38
C GLU A 66 -17.83 12.09 10.07
N LYS A 67 -19.04 11.55 10.25
CA LYS A 67 -20.29 12.22 9.84
C LYS A 67 -20.48 13.62 10.44
N THR A 68 -19.93 13.87 11.63
CA THR A 68 -20.01 15.16 12.33
C THR A 68 -18.69 15.95 12.29
N GLN A 69 -17.65 15.38 11.67
CA GLN A 69 -16.35 16.02 11.59
C GLN A 69 -16.35 17.12 10.53
N ARG A 70 -15.58 18.17 10.82
CA ARG A 70 -15.32 19.26 9.87
C ARG A 70 -13.90 19.10 9.33
N SER A 71 -13.76 19.23 8.02
CA SER A 71 -12.50 19.28 7.28
C SER A 71 -11.97 20.71 7.17
N ASP A 72 -10.66 20.82 6.97
CA ASP A 72 -9.94 22.05 6.67
C ASP A 72 -9.57 22.17 5.19
N ALA A 73 -9.67 21.06 4.44
CA ALA A 73 -9.49 20.96 3.00
C ALA A 73 -10.27 19.75 2.44
N ASP A 74 -10.84 19.93 1.25
CA ASP A 74 -11.68 18.96 0.55
C ASP A 74 -11.36 18.94 -0.95
N ARG A 75 -11.46 17.77 -1.58
CA ARG A 75 -11.43 17.64 -3.05
C ARG A 75 -12.34 16.51 -3.53
N TYR A 76 -12.95 16.68 -4.71
CA TYR A 76 -13.99 15.77 -5.22
C TYR A 76 -13.73 15.30 -6.64
N TYR A 77 -14.01 14.02 -6.90
CA TYR A 77 -13.81 13.34 -8.18
C TYR A 77 -15.10 12.66 -8.65
N ASP A 78 -15.45 12.84 -9.93
CA ASP A 78 -16.50 12.07 -10.58
C ASP A 78 -15.91 10.74 -11.05
N LEU A 79 -16.51 9.63 -10.62
CA LEU A 79 -15.98 8.29 -10.91
C LEU A 79 -16.70 7.65 -12.08
N SER A 80 -15.92 7.09 -13.00
CA SER A 80 -16.43 6.16 -14.00
C SER A 80 -16.89 4.84 -13.35
N PRO A 81 -17.67 4.00 -14.06
CA PRO A 81 -18.08 2.68 -13.55
C PRO A 81 -16.91 1.76 -13.18
N ALA A 82 -15.81 1.82 -13.95
CA ALA A 82 -14.61 1.04 -13.66
C ALA A 82 -13.93 1.50 -12.36
N GLN A 83 -13.84 2.81 -12.15
CA GLN A 83 -13.26 3.39 -10.94
C GLN A 83 -14.17 3.16 -9.73
N THR A 84 -15.49 3.19 -9.91
CA THR A 84 -16.45 2.82 -8.89
C THR A 84 -16.22 1.38 -8.42
N LYS A 85 -16.00 0.45 -9.35
CA LYS A 85 -15.66 -0.93 -9.01
C LYS A 85 -14.32 -1.04 -8.26
N ALA A 86 -13.32 -0.26 -8.65
CA ALA A 86 -12.03 -0.21 -7.94
C ALA A 86 -12.21 0.33 -6.51
N LEU A 87 -13.02 1.38 -6.32
CA LEU A 87 -13.35 1.92 -5.01
C LEU A 87 -14.04 0.87 -4.13
N ASP A 88 -15.04 0.16 -4.68
CA ASP A 88 -15.76 -0.89 -3.93
C ASP A 88 -14.85 -2.06 -3.54
N GLN A 89 -13.79 -2.33 -4.30
CA GLN A 89 -12.76 -3.30 -3.93
C GLN A 89 -11.88 -2.77 -2.80
N SER A 90 -11.40 -1.52 -2.90
CA SER A 90 -10.56 -0.92 -1.86
C SER A 90 -11.27 -0.77 -0.51
N LEU A 91 -12.57 -0.48 -0.50
CA LEU A 91 -13.37 -0.41 0.72
C LEU A 91 -13.57 -1.78 1.42
N ARG A 92 -13.21 -2.89 0.77
CA ARG A 92 -13.30 -4.25 1.33
C ARG A 92 -11.94 -4.83 1.72
N GLU A 93 -10.87 -4.07 1.53
CA GLU A 93 -9.52 -4.52 1.88
C GLU A 93 -9.39 -4.69 3.40
N ASN A 94 -8.61 -5.69 3.80
CA ASN A 94 -8.23 -5.87 5.19
C ASN A 94 -6.98 -5.04 5.47
N VAL A 95 -7.17 -3.84 6.01
CA VAL A 95 -6.10 -2.86 6.21
C VAL A 95 -5.89 -2.69 7.70
N THR A 96 -4.66 -2.79 8.18
CA THR A 96 -4.30 -2.52 9.58
C THR A 96 -3.64 -1.15 9.68
N TRP A 97 -4.03 -0.37 10.70
CA TRP A 97 -3.45 0.93 10.99
C TRP A 97 -2.02 0.76 11.51
N GLU A 98 -1.07 1.43 10.87
CA GLU A 98 0.34 1.50 11.29
C GLU A 98 0.84 2.95 11.13
N LEU A 99 1.99 3.29 11.74
CA LEU A 99 2.52 4.66 11.66
C LEU A 99 2.74 5.14 10.20
N ASN A 100 3.07 4.21 9.30
CA ASN A 100 3.27 4.37 7.86
C ASN A 100 2.07 3.87 7.01
N ASN A 101 0.97 3.51 7.66
CA ASN A 101 -0.33 3.18 7.09
C ASN A 101 -1.44 3.74 7.99
N ASN A 102 -1.54 5.08 8.02
CA ASN A 102 -2.46 5.84 8.85
C ASN A 102 -3.64 6.41 8.03
N CYS A 103 -4.51 7.19 8.67
CA CYS A 103 -5.70 7.75 8.03
C CYS A 103 -5.41 8.59 6.78
N SER A 104 -4.30 9.35 6.78
CA SER A 104 -3.93 10.21 5.66
C SER A 104 -3.29 9.44 4.50
N SER A 105 -2.40 8.49 4.79
CA SER A 105 -1.83 7.62 3.75
C SER A 105 -2.91 6.78 3.08
N TRP A 106 -3.82 6.20 3.87
CA TRP A 106 -4.89 5.35 3.35
C TRP A 106 -5.87 6.14 2.49
N ALA A 107 -6.31 7.33 2.93
CA ALA A 107 -7.22 8.15 2.16
C ALA A 107 -6.59 8.61 0.83
N SER A 108 -5.33 9.06 0.87
CA SER A 108 -4.60 9.55 -0.30
C SER A 108 -4.31 8.43 -1.31
N GLU A 109 -3.92 7.24 -0.84
CA GLU A 109 -3.66 6.08 -1.69
C GLU A 109 -4.95 5.55 -2.30
N THR A 110 -6.04 5.44 -1.51
CA THR A 110 -7.34 4.99 -2.01
C THR A 110 -7.81 5.88 -3.15
N VAL A 111 -7.74 7.20 -2.97
CA VAL A 111 -8.13 8.14 -4.03
C VAL A 111 -7.16 8.05 -5.21
N SER A 112 -5.85 7.98 -4.99
CA SER A 112 -4.88 7.85 -6.08
C SER A 112 -5.08 6.60 -6.92
N ARG A 113 -5.42 5.47 -6.30
CA ARG A 113 -5.73 4.20 -6.96
C ARG A 113 -7.02 4.27 -7.77
N VAL A 114 -8.08 4.80 -7.17
CA VAL A 114 -9.40 4.90 -7.81
C VAL A 114 -9.35 5.88 -8.96
N THR A 115 -8.61 6.98 -8.80
CA THR A 115 -8.63 8.09 -9.74
C THR A 115 -7.49 8.05 -10.77
N GLY A 116 -6.39 7.37 -10.48
CA GLY A 116 -5.13 7.51 -11.22
C GLY A 116 -4.45 8.87 -11.03
N LYS A 117 -4.95 9.72 -10.13
CA LYS A 117 -4.40 11.05 -9.83
C LYS A 117 -3.58 10.95 -8.55
N HIS A 118 -2.30 11.27 -8.62
CA HIS A 118 -1.48 11.36 -7.43
C HIS A 118 -1.94 12.53 -6.56
N ILE A 119 -2.50 12.19 -5.40
CA ILE A 119 -2.66 13.11 -4.28
C ILE A 119 -1.60 12.67 -3.27
N ASP A 120 -0.66 13.55 -2.98
CA ASP A 120 0.43 13.26 -2.05
C ASP A 120 0.04 13.75 -0.65
N ALA A 121 0.07 12.85 0.34
CA ALA A 121 -0.08 13.21 1.75
C ALA A 121 1.28 13.44 2.45
N GLY A 122 2.39 13.41 1.70
CA GLY A 122 3.74 13.59 2.19
C GLY A 122 4.07 15.04 2.57
N THR A 123 4.78 15.21 3.68
CA THR A 123 5.40 16.50 4.04
C THR A 123 6.77 16.65 3.35
N TRP A 124 7.47 17.77 3.59
CA TRP A 124 8.90 17.94 3.27
C TRP A 124 9.84 16.88 3.93
N LEU A 125 9.30 16.09 4.88
CA LEU A 125 9.80 14.79 5.34
C LEU A 125 8.98 13.67 4.65
N PRO A 126 9.58 12.80 3.82
CA PRO A 126 8.91 12.08 2.74
C PRO A 126 8.32 10.74 3.19
N THR A 127 8.20 10.50 4.49
CA THR A 127 7.94 9.16 5.08
C THR A 127 6.92 9.19 6.22
N VAL A 128 6.42 10.37 6.60
CA VAL A 128 5.22 10.52 7.42
C VAL A 128 4.18 11.23 6.57
N GLU A 129 3.25 10.44 6.04
CA GLU A 129 2.02 10.99 5.48
C GLU A 129 1.21 11.52 6.64
N THR A 130 0.91 12.82 6.61
CA THR A 130 0.19 13.50 7.70
C THR A 130 -1.07 14.16 7.16
N PRO A 131 -2.12 14.28 7.99
CA PRO A 131 -3.30 15.08 7.63
C PRO A 131 -2.93 16.53 7.24
N ASN A 132 -1.96 17.13 7.93
CA ASN A 132 -1.50 18.49 7.61
C ASN A 132 -0.86 18.60 6.20
N ALA A 133 -0.04 17.63 5.79
CA ALA A 133 0.49 17.63 4.43
C ALA A 133 -0.59 17.36 3.37
N LEU A 134 -1.54 16.47 3.66
CA LEU A 134 -2.67 16.24 2.77
C LEU A 134 -3.51 17.51 2.57
N ILE A 135 -3.68 18.33 3.63
CA ILE A 135 -4.32 19.65 3.53
C ILE A 135 -3.60 20.55 2.54
N ASP A 136 -2.27 20.65 2.65
CA ASP A 136 -1.47 21.53 1.78
C ASP A 136 -1.59 21.11 0.31
N THR A 137 -1.49 19.81 0.03
CA THR A 137 -1.66 19.27 -1.33
C THR A 137 -3.07 19.51 -1.87
N ILE A 138 -4.11 19.26 -1.07
CA ILE A 138 -5.49 19.51 -1.48
C ILE A 138 -5.68 21.00 -1.80
N ARG A 139 -5.19 21.91 -0.95
CA ARG A 139 -5.29 23.36 -1.18
C ARG A 139 -4.54 23.79 -2.43
N GLU A 140 -3.38 23.22 -2.70
CA GLU A 140 -2.65 23.50 -3.94
C GLU A 140 -3.46 23.08 -5.17
N LEU A 141 -4.02 21.87 -5.19
CA LEU A 141 -4.84 21.39 -6.30
C LEU A 141 -6.12 22.22 -6.47
N GLU A 142 -6.80 22.55 -5.37
CA GLU A 142 -8.01 23.38 -5.35
C GLU A 142 -7.74 24.83 -5.78
N SER A 143 -6.55 25.38 -5.50
CA SER A 143 -6.17 26.72 -5.98
C SER A 143 -6.07 26.81 -7.50
N ARG A 144 -5.75 25.69 -8.17
CA ARG A 144 -5.62 25.61 -9.63
C ARG A 144 -6.95 25.24 -10.29
N HIS A 145 -7.63 24.24 -9.75
CA HIS A 145 -8.89 23.72 -10.26
C HIS A 145 -9.83 23.40 -9.08
N PRO A 146 -10.67 24.36 -8.67
CA PRO A 146 -11.60 24.17 -7.57
C PRO A 146 -12.63 23.07 -7.87
N THR A 147 -12.95 22.26 -6.87
CA THR A 147 -13.96 21.20 -6.94
C THR A 147 -15.00 21.35 -5.83
N SER A 148 -16.14 20.69 -6.01
CA SER A 148 -17.19 20.58 -5.00
C SER A 148 -18.01 19.30 -5.24
N PRO A 149 -18.84 18.84 -4.29
CA PRO A 149 -19.71 17.69 -4.53
C PRO A 149 -20.60 17.84 -5.77
N SER A 150 -21.02 19.07 -6.08
CA SER A 150 -21.82 19.41 -7.26
C SER A 150 -20.99 19.55 -8.54
N THR A 151 -19.72 19.92 -8.40
CA THR A 151 -18.79 20.20 -9.50
C THR A 151 -17.46 19.49 -9.23
N PRO A 152 -17.43 18.15 -9.24
CA PRO A 152 -16.21 17.39 -9.04
C PRO A 152 -15.30 17.43 -10.27
N GLU A 153 -14.02 17.10 -10.09
CA GLU A 153 -13.11 16.87 -11.20
C GLU A 153 -13.58 15.66 -12.01
N VAL A 154 -13.82 15.85 -13.31
CA VAL A 154 -14.16 14.75 -14.22
C VAL A 154 -12.91 13.93 -14.45
N ASN A 155 -13.02 12.63 -14.19
CA ASN A 155 -11.87 11.76 -14.22
C ASN A 155 -11.95 10.75 -15.37
N GLU A 156 -11.41 11.16 -16.51
CA GLU A 156 -11.31 10.31 -17.70
C GLU A 156 -10.25 9.22 -17.49
N PRO A 157 -10.49 7.97 -17.91
CA PRO A 157 -9.53 6.89 -17.74
C PRO A 157 -8.21 7.24 -18.44
N ALA A 158 -7.08 7.04 -17.74
CA ALA A 158 -5.76 7.13 -18.33
C ALA A 158 -5.67 6.16 -19.53
N ARG A 159 -5.34 6.67 -20.73
CA ARG A 159 -5.04 5.83 -21.89
C ARG A 159 -3.92 4.84 -21.51
N GLU A 160 -4.20 3.55 -21.64
CA GLU A 160 -3.21 2.48 -21.48
C GLU A 160 -1.96 2.75 -22.33
N VAL A 161 -0.86 3.14 -21.68
CA VAL A 161 0.46 3.10 -22.32
C VAL A 161 0.96 1.66 -22.22
N ARG A 162 0.73 0.89 -23.27
CA ARG A 162 1.36 -0.42 -23.47
C ARG A 162 2.87 -0.23 -23.63
N SER A 163 3.64 -0.51 -22.58
CA SER A 163 5.07 -0.77 -22.72
C SER A 163 5.28 -2.28 -22.86
N SER A 164 5.44 -2.71 -24.10
CA SER A 164 6.02 -4.00 -24.43
C SER A 164 7.48 -4.02 -24.01
N ASN A 165 7.94 -5.10 -23.38
CA ASN A 165 9.23 -5.69 -23.70
C ASN A 165 9.31 -7.16 -23.27
N SER A 166 10.10 -7.86 -24.06
CA SER A 166 10.01 -9.28 -24.40
C SER A 166 11.00 -10.14 -23.61
N LEU A 167 10.56 -11.37 -23.35
CA LEU A 167 11.23 -12.62 -23.01
C LEU A 167 12.77 -12.73 -23.15
N GLY A 168 13.35 -13.45 -22.18
CA GLY A 168 14.55 -14.28 -22.33
C GLY A 168 14.62 -15.34 -21.22
N GLN A 169 14.22 -16.59 -21.52
CA GLN A 169 14.43 -17.78 -20.70
C GLN A 169 15.87 -18.28 -20.83
N ASN A 170 16.42 -18.89 -19.77
CA ASN A 170 16.98 -20.25 -19.87
C ASN A 170 17.12 -20.93 -18.50
N ASP A 171 16.84 -22.22 -18.55
CA ASP A 171 16.66 -23.23 -17.50
C ASP A 171 18.01 -23.83 -17.04
N SER A 172 18.08 -24.34 -15.81
CA SER A 172 18.94 -25.48 -15.40
C SER A 172 18.61 -25.91 -13.97
N SER A 173 18.22 -27.17 -13.84
CA SER A 173 17.79 -27.91 -12.65
C SER A 173 18.96 -28.47 -11.81
N GLN A 174 18.60 -28.96 -10.61
CA GLN A 174 19.34 -29.81 -9.64
C GLN A 174 20.24 -29.03 -8.65
N GLU A 175 20.28 -29.33 -7.34
CA GLU A 175 20.13 -30.62 -6.66
C GLU A 175 19.78 -30.40 -5.15
N ARG A 176 18.97 -31.29 -4.56
CA ARG A 176 18.69 -31.30 -3.11
C ARG A 176 19.93 -31.75 -2.34
N SER A 177 20.44 -30.91 -1.45
CA SER A 177 21.31 -31.30 -0.34
C SER A 177 21.17 -30.28 0.80
N ASN A 178 21.17 -30.75 2.05
CA ASN A 178 20.93 -30.00 3.29
C ASN A 178 21.65 -28.63 3.34
N PRO A 179 21.05 -27.60 3.95
CA PRO A 179 21.54 -26.23 3.81
C PRO A 179 22.89 -26.07 4.53
N PRO A 180 23.93 -25.60 3.83
CA PRO A 180 24.97 -24.85 4.50
C PRO A 180 24.35 -23.54 5.01
N THR A 181 24.85 -23.05 6.13
CA THR A 181 24.51 -21.78 6.78
C THR A 181 24.95 -20.60 5.92
N ASN A 182 24.43 -20.49 4.69
CA ASN A 182 24.78 -19.45 3.74
C ASN A 182 24.14 -18.13 4.19
N ALA A 183 24.91 -17.05 4.14
CA ALA A 183 24.44 -15.72 4.43
C ALA A 183 23.59 -15.20 3.26
N MET A 184 22.75 -14.20 3.50
CA MET A 184 21.88 -13.57 2.48
C MET A 184 22.69 -12.91 1.36
N THR A 185 23.97 -12.64 1.60
CA THR A 185 24.95 -12.18 0.62
C THR A 185 25.36 -13.26 -0.39
N ASP A 186 25.14 -14.55 -0.08
CA ASP A 186 25.48 -15.66 -0.97
C ASP A 186 24.44 -15.84 -2.09
N PRO A 187 24.84 -15.98 -3.36
CA PRO A 187 23.92 -16.12 -4.49
C PRO A 187 22.90 -17.28 -4.38
N GLY A 188 23.23 -18.31 -3.60
CA GLY A 188 22.36 -19.46 -3.36
C GLY A 188 21.30 -19.26 -2.27
N HIS A 189 21.31 -18.14 -1.54
CA HIS A 189 20.36 -17.88 -0.47
C HIS A 189 19.03 -17.34 -1.02
N ALA A 190 17.89 -17.81 -0.48
CA ALA A 190 16.56 -17.39 -0.95
C ALA A 190 16.34 -15.88 -0.89
N GLY A 191 16.89 -15.21 0.13
CA GLY A 191 16.84 -13.75 0.28
C GLY A 191 17.85 -12.97 -0.58
N ASN A 192 18.78 -13.63 -1.28
CA ASN A 192 19.87 -12.94 -1.97
C ASN A 192 19.39 -12.02 -3.08
N ARG A 193 18.37 -12.43 -3.86
CA ARG A 193 17.85 -11.61 -4.97
C ARG A 193 17.32 -10.26 -4.49
N LEU A 194 16.61 -10.27 -3.35
CA LEU A 194 16.09 -9.05 -2.75
C LEU A 194 17.22 -8.23 -2.11
N PHE A 195 18.12 -8.87 -1.36
CA PHE A 195 19.29 -8.20 -0.80
C PHE A 195 20.14 -7.50 -1.86
N ALA A 196 20.51 -8.21 -2.93
CA ALA A 196 21.35 -7.69 -3.99
C ALA A 196 20.68 -6.50 -4.71
N GLY A 197 19.39 -6.61 -5.01
CA GLY A 197 18.64 -5.52 -5.63
C GLY A 197 18.48 -4.30 -4.73
N LEU A 198 18.24 -4.49 -3.43
CA LEU A 198 18.22 -3.40 -2.47
C LEU A 198 19.60 -2.75 -2.30
N ARG A 199 20.67 -3.56 -2.25
CA ARG A 199 22.05 -3.08 -2.17
C ARG A 199 22.43 -2.22 -3.37
N GLU A 200 22.00 -2.61 -4.57
CA GLU A 200 22.21 -1.85 -5.80
C GLU A 200 21.42 -0.52 -5.80
N GLY A 201 20.20 -0.53 -5.26
CA GLY A 201 19.35 0.66 -5.20
C GLY A 201 19.65 1.63 -4.05
N LEU A 202 20.29 1.16 -2.97
CA LEU A 202 20.55 1.94 -1.76
C LEU A 202 21.95 2.58 -1.77
N PRO A 203 22.11 3.82 -1.26
CA PRO A 203 23.40 4.48 -1.13
C PRO A 203 24.44 3.68 -0.32
N GLN A 204 25.72 3.79 -0.70
CA GLN A 204 26.82 3.03 -0.10
C GLN A 204 27.05 3.30 1.39
N HIS A 205 26.55 4.42 1.95
CA HIS A 205 26.68 4.70 3.38
C HIS A 205 25.76 3.83 4.26
N ILE A 206 24.73 3.21 3.67
CA ILE A 206 23.92 2.20 4.34
C ILE A 206 24.76 0.93 4.46
N SER A 207 24.90 0.38 5.66
CA SER A 207 25.69 -0.84 5.85
C SER A 207 24.96 -2.08 5.30
N ASP A 208 25.72 -3.12 4.97
CA ASP A 208 25.14 -4.35 4.42
C ASP A 208 24.28 -5.09 5.47
N GLU A 209 24.57 -4.95 6.76
CA GLU A 209 23.70 -5.43 7.85
C GLU A 209 22.32 -4.77 7.78
N ARG A 210 22.28 -3.46 7.52
CA ARG A 210 21.03 -2.71 7.41
C ARG A 210 20.26 -3.10 6.14
N VAL A 211 20.96 -3.33 5.02
CA VAL A 211 20.33 -3.83 3.79
C VAL A 211 19.78 -5.25 3.99
N ALA A 212 20.53 -6.14 4.64
CA ALA A 212 20.09 -7.49 4.96
C ALA A 212 18.87 -7.49 5.90
N PHE A 213 18.85 -6.59 6.88
CA PHE A 213 17.70 -6.43 7.77
C PHE A 213 16.47 -5.87 7.04
N ALA A 214 16.67 -4.92 6.12
CA ALA A 214 15.59 -4.39 5.28
C ALA A 214 15.02 -5.46 4.34
N ALA A 215 15.88 -6.28 3.74
CA ALA A 215 15.49 -7.42 2.92
C ALA A 215 14.70 -8.47 3.73
N GLN A 216 15.13 -8.76 4.96
CA GLN A 216 14.38 -9.63 5.87
C GLN A 216 12.97 -9.08 6.09
N ARG A 217 12.82 -7.84 6.57
CA ARG A 217 11.50 -7.23 6.84
C ARG A 217 10.62 -7.13 5.60
N ALA A 218 11.19 -6.81 4.45
CA ALA A 218 10.47 -6.79 3.18
C ALA A 218 9.90 -8.18 2.86
N HIS A 219 10.68 -9.23 3.05
CA HIS A 219 10.19 -10.60 2.86
C HIS A 219 9.15 -10.99 3.91
N GLU A 220 9.27 -10.52 5.15
CA GLU A 220 8.27 -10.72 6.21
C GLU A 220 6.92 -10.08 5.87
N ALA A 221 6.96 -8.94 5.17
CA ALA A 221 5.82 -8.21 4.64
C ALA A 221 5.32 -8.77 3.28
N GLY A 222 5.89 -9.88 2.78
CA GLY A 222 5.47 -10.51 1.52
C GLY A 222 6.13 -9.94 0.24
N ILE A 223 7.05 -8.98 0.38
CA ILE A 223 7.92 -8.47 -0.69
C ILE A 223 9.13 -9.40 -0.82
N THR A 224 8.96 -10.51 -1.51
CA THR A 224 9.96 -11.59 -1.55
C THR A 224 11.11 -11.36 -2.53
N ASP A 225 10.95 -10.43 -3.48
CA ASP A 225 11.90 -10.17 -4.56
C ASP A 225 11.67 -8.78 -5.17
N MET A 226 12.63 -8.32 -6.00
CA MET A 226 12.59 -6.97 -6.58
C MET A 226 11.42 -6.72 -7.54
N SER A 227 10.80 -7.75 -8.14
CA SER A 227 9.62 -7.52 -8.98
C SER A 227 8.40 -7.10 -8.15
N LYS A 228 8.43 -7.40 -6.85
CA LYS A 228 7.42 -6.95 -5.88
C LYS A 228 7.80 -5.65 -5.19
N VAL A 229 8.91 -5.02 -5.55
CA VAL A 229 9.31 -3.72 -5.01
C VAL A 229 8.81 -2.64 -5.96
N SER A 230 7.92 -1.78 -5.47
CA SER A 230 7.46 -0.59 -6.20
C SER A 230 8.43 0.56 -6.03
N ARG A 231 8.92 0.77 -4.80
CA ARG A 231 9.82 1.88 -4.47
C ARG A 231 10.74 1.53 -3.30
N VAL A 232 11.97 2.03 -3.38
CA VAL A 232 12.94 2.03 -2.28
C VAL A 232 13.32 3.48 -2.00
N ILE A 233 13.33 3.87 -0.73
CA ILE A 233 13.71 5.21 -0.30
C ILE A 233 14.71 5.08 0.85
N GLU A 234 15.82 5.81 0.74
CA GLU A 234 16.75 6.03 1.84
C GLU A 234 16.69 7.50 2.26
N ARG A 235 16.63 7.77 3.57
CA ARG A 235 16.77 9.13 4.09
C ARG A 235 17.34 9.10 5.50
N ASP A 236 18.43 9.83 5.73
CA ASP A 236 19.05 9.99 7.04
C ASP A 236 19.39 8.64 7.72
N GLY A 237 19.64 7.58 6.94
CA GLY A 237 19.89 6.23 7.42
C GLY A 237 18.65 5.35 7.60
N ASP A 238 17.45 5.90 7.44
CA ASP A 238 16.21 5.13 7.37
C ASP A 238 16.08 4.50 5.98
N VAL A 239 15.67 3.23 5.93
CA VAL A 239 15.40 2.50 4.68
C VAL A 239 13.93 2.12 4.64
N PHE A 240 13.22 2.54 3.60
CA PHE A 240 11.81 2.23 3.36
C PHE A 240 11.64 1.49 2.06
N ILE A 241 10.83 0.43 2.08
CA ILE A 241 10.54 -0.42 0.94
C ILE A 241 9.02 -0.52 0.81
N ALA A 242 8.49 -0.04 -0.30
CA ALA A 242 7.09 -0.18 -0.66
C ALA A 242 6.93 -1.29 -1.71
N GLY A 243 6.01 -2.21 -1.44
CA GLY A 243 5.69 -3.30 -2.34
C GLY A 243 4.81 -2.87 -3.52
N THR A 244 4.74 -3.70 -4.56
CA THR A 244 3.74 -3.59 -5.63
C THR A 244 2.37 -4.07 -5.17
N THR A 245 2.33 -4.95 -4.16
CA THR A 245 1.11 -5.38 -3.48
C THR A 245 0.76 -4.38 -2.38
N PRO A 246 -0.46 -3.83 -2.35
CA PRO A 246 -0.90 -2.90 -1.31
C PRO A 246 -0.78 -3.50 0.09
N GLY A 247 -0.41 -2.68 1.08
CA GLY A 247 -0.15 -3.13 2.46
C GLY A 247 1.20 -3.83 2.66
N PHE A 248 1.89 -4.25 1.58
CA PHE A 248 3.21 -4.85 1.72
C PHE A 248 4.24 -3.73 1.82
N ARG A 249 4.69 -3.44 3.05
CA ARG A 249 5.66 -2.40 3.35
C ARG A 249 6.69 -2.91 4.35
N ALA A 250 7.92 -2.42 4.22
CA ALA A 250 8.96 -2.68 5.21
C ALA A 250 9.77 -1.40 5.46
N SER A 251 10.21 -1.24 6.71
CA SER A 251 11.09 -0.14 7.08
C SER A 251 12.16 -0.59 8.07
N VAL A 252 13.31 0.08 8.02
CA VAL A 252 14.40 -0.05 9.00
C VAL A 252 14.88 1.35 9.34
N LEU A 253 14.62 1.80 10.56
CA LEU A 253 14.94 3.16 10.98
C LEU A 253 16.42 3.28 11.39
N ALA A 254 17.04 4.42 11.13
CA ALA A 254 18.44 4.74 11.40
C ALA A 254 18.84 4.46 12.86
N GLY A 255 17.94 4.74 13.80
CA GLY A 255 18.13 4.49 15.23
C GLY A 255 18.04 3.02 15.64
N GLU A 256 17.58 2.14 14.77
CA GLU A 256 17.59 0.71 15.02
C GLU A 256 18.98 0.14 14.76
N GLN A 257 19.47 -0.65 15.71
CA GLN A 257 20.70 -1.41 15.51
C GLN A 257 20.37 -2.64 14.66
N PRO A 258 20.86 -2.74 13.41
CA PRO A 258 20.59 -3.91 12.59
C PRO A 258 21.25 -5.13 13.22
N PRO A 259 20.58 -6.30 13.19
CA PRO A 259 21.22 -7.56 13.56
C PRO A 259 22.36 -7.88 12.57
N THR A 260 23.17 -8.89 12.89
CA THR A 260 24.19 -9.36 11.94
C THR A 260 23.53 -9.97 10.71
N ILE A 261 24.26 -9.98 9.58
CA ILE A 261 23.77 -10.57 8.32
C ILE A 261 23.38 -12.04 8.56
N GLU A 262 24.14 -12.80 9.34
CA GLU A 262 23.85 -14.21 9.63
C GLU A 262 22.54 -14.38 10.39
N HIS A 263 22.23 -13.47 11.33
CA HIS A 263 20.98 -13.51 12.08
C HIS A 263 19.79 -13.23 11.16
N SER A 264 19.87 -12.21 10.29
CA SER A 264 18.82 -11.95 9.30
C SER A 264 18.66 -13.07 8.27
N SER A 265 19.76 -13.69 7.88
CA SER A 265 19.76 -14.85 6.96
C SER A 265 19.07 -16.05 7.61
N THR A 266 19.40 -16.34 8.87
CA THR A 266 18.82 -17.44 9.63
C THR A 266 17.33 -17.24 9.86
N ALA A 267 16.91 -16.02 10.26
CA ALA A 267 15.51 -15.68 10.47
C ALA A 267 14.68 -15.91 9.18
N LEU A 268 15.23 -15.49 8.03
CA LEU A 268 14.57 -15.69 6.75
C LEU A 268 14.47 -17.18 6.36
N ALA A 269 15.56 -17.94 6.53
CA ALA A 269 15.59 -19.37 6.21
C ALA A 269 14.61 -20.18 7.09
N GLN A 270 14.51 -19.86 8.38
CA GLN A 270 13.56 -20.50 9.30
C GLN A 270 12.11 -20.26 8.87
N ARG A 271 11.79 -19.04 8.42
CA ARG A 271 10.43 -18.71 7.97
C ARG A 271 10.06 -19.40 6.65
N ALA A 272 11.00 -19.49 5.71
CA ALA A 272 10.81 -20.25 4.48
C ALA A 272 10.55 -21.75 4.75
N ALA A 273 11.19 -22.32 5.77
CA ALA A 273 10.96 -23.71 6.20
C ALA A 273 9.62 -23.90 6.93
N ALA A 274 9.07 -22.85 7.56
CA ALA A 274 7.83 -22.89 8.33
C ALA A 274 6.56 -22.63 7.50
N GLN A 275 6.68 -22.20 6.24
CA GLN A 275 5.53 -22.05 5.33
C GLN A 275 5.28 -23.36 4.56
N PRO A 276 4.23 -24.15 4.90
CA PRO A 276 3.83 -25.26 4.04
C PRO A 276 3.29 -24.73 2.72
N SER A 277 3.78 -25.29 1.60
CA SER A 277 3.29 -25.03 0.25
C SER A 277 1.79 -25.32 0.17
N MET A 278 0.94 -24.29 0.22
CA MET A 278 -0.47 -24.42 -0.16
C MET A 278 -0.57 -24.40 -1.69
N GLU A 279 -0.22 -25.51 -2.33
CA GLU A 279 -0.57 -25.77 -3.72
C GLU A 279 -0.58 -27.28 -4.04
N SER A 280 -1.74 -27.93 -3.81
CA SER A 280 -2.48 -28.70 -4.82
C SER A 280 -3.58 -29.53 -4.14
N ASP A 281 -4.83 -29.09 -4.24
CA ASP A 281 -5.99 -29.99 -4.15
C ASP A 281 -7.09 -29.45 -5.09
N ALA A 282 -6.77 -29.45 -6.38
CA ALA A 282 -7.74 -29.23 -7.45
C ALA A 282 -7.47 -30.16 -8.63
N GLN A 283 -7.25 -31.45 -8.37
CA GLN A 283 -7.36 -32.49 -9.40
C GLN A 283 -7.88 -33.81 -8.79
N ALA A 284 -9.21 -33.93 -8.64
CA ALA A 284 -9.88 -35.23 -8.61
C ALA A 284 -11.40 -35.11 -8.81
N VAL A 285 -11.85 -34.67 -9.99
CA VAL A 285 -13.17 -35.11 -10.50
C VAL A 285 -13.04 -35.45 -11.98
N SER A 286 -12.71 -36.71 -12.25
CA SER A 286 -12.88 -37.30 -13.58
C SER A 286 -14.36 -37.45 -13.92
N PRO A 287 -14.83 -37.07 -15.12
CA PRO A 287 -16.15 -37.45 -15.58
C PRO A 287 -16.12 -38.91 -16.08
N ARG A 288 -16.91 -39.79 -15.47
CA ARG A 288 -17.13 -41.14 -15.99
C ARG A 288 -18.33 -41.11 -16.93
N MET A 289 -18.05 -41.14 -18.24
CA MET A 289 -18.97 -41.63 -19.27
C MET A 289 -19.33 -43.09 -18.94
N VAL A 290 -20.63 -43.39 -18.78
CA VAL A 290 -21.45 -44.31 -19.61
C VAL A 290 -22.91 -43.95 -19.39
#